data_AF-A0A930NH55-F1
#
_entry.id   AF-A0A930NH55-F1
#
_cell.length_a   1.000
_cell.length_b   1.000
_cell.length_c   1.000
_cell.angle_alpha   90.00
_cell.angle_beta   90.00
_cell.angle_gamma   90.00
#
_symmetry.space_group_name_H-M   'P 1'
#
loop_
_entity.id
_entity.type
_entity.pdbx_description
1 polymer ?
#
loop_
_entity_poly.entity_id
_entity_poly.type
_entity_poly.pdbx_seq_one_letter_code
_entity_poly.pdbx_strand_id
1 'polypeptide(L)'
;MVGGTLLLLLSFLFTGCYHKKTPSSFRLPDSIQEAQISRRIEAEGDSILKDNDSDDIEWSGTRSKVDSLAFRVKHHYSQGFNFIVTADSLMLLRQQPEEAVNKMETDSFAVKNGKEVVVADIRILPIDKQDSVWVQIATEDYAFGWIHESRLLKQVDPADPISQFISTFSNIHLLIFLIVISIMGVGYLARKILKKNAHIVHFNDISSFYPTLLAVIVALSAAFYASIQLFAPETWREFYFHPSLNPFSQPILLNIFLVLVWAMLIISIATIDDVRRLLKSGEALLYLSGLGAVCAVNYIVFSVLTLYYIGYPLLIAYIYYAFRIYLRKSSETYYCGNCGVRLHRKGRCPHCGAVNE
;
A
#
# COMPACT_ATOMS: atom_id res chain seq x y z
N MET A 1 4.44 -20.69 23.79
CA MET A 1 4.91 -19.29 23.89
C MET A 1 6.22 -19.01 23.10
N VAL A 2 6.60 -19.82 22.10
CA VAL A 2 7.86 -19.60 21.34
C VAL A 2 7.64 -19.41 19.82
N GLY A 3 6.49 -19.77 19.26
CA GLY A 3 6.25 -19.67 17.81
C GLY A 3 5.78 -18.30 17.30
N GLY A 4 5.13 -17.48 18.14
CA GLY A 4 4.52 -16.21 17.72
C GLY A 4 5.47 -14.99 17.79
N THR A 5 6.48 -15.05 18.65
CA THR A 5 7.50 -14.00 18.79
C THR A 5 8.64 -14.16 17.77
N LEU A 6 8.86 -15.36 17.24
CA LEU A 6 9.87 -15.62 16.22
C LEU A 6 9.52 -15.01 14.86
N LEU A 7 8.22 -14.90 14.53
CA LEU A 7 7.74 -14.31 13.27
C LEU A 7 7.91 -12.78 13.23
N LEU A 8 7.80 -12.12 14.39
CA LEU A 8 8.02 -10.67 14.55
C LEU A 8 9.52 -10.31 14.60
N LEU A 9 10.38 -11.21 15.10
CA LEU A 9 11.83 -11.01 15.09
C LEU A 9 12.48 -11.29 13.73
N LEU A 10 11.91 -12.18 12.92
CA LEU A 10 12.35 -12.40 11.54
C LEU A 10 12.04 -11.21 10.61
N SER A 11 11.09 -10.34 10.97
CA SER A 11 10.80 -9.10 10.23
C SER A 11 11.87 -8.03 10.43
N PHE A 12 12.66 -8.10 11.50
CA PHE A 12 13.70 -7.11 11.84
C PHE A 12 15.12 -7.53 11.46
N LEU A 13 15.33 -8.76 10.97
CA LEU A 13 16.66 -9.28 10.60
C LEU A 13 17.03 -9.14 9.11
N PHE A 14 16.14 -8.59 8.27
CA PHE A 14 16.46 -8.28 6.86
C PHE A 14 16.89 -6.84 6.59
N THR A 15 16.98 -5.98 7.62
CA THR A 15 17.66 -4.68 7.52
C THR A 15 19.16 -4.87 7.73
N GLY A 16 19.84 -5.38 6.70
CA GLY A 16 21.25 -5.75 6.81
C GLY A 16 21.98 -5.88 5.48
N CYS A 17 21.80 -4.91 4.57
CA CYS A 17 22.81 -4.47 3.60
C CYS A 17 22.30 -3.19 2.91
N TYR A 18 22.44 -2.06 3.60
CA TYR A 18 22.32 -0.74 2.98
C TYR A 18 23.48 -0.58 1.98
N HIS A 19 23.22 -0.85 0.70
CA HIS A 19 24.16 -0.47 -0.35
C HIS A 19 24.09 1.06 -0.51
N LYS A 20 25.23 1.70 -0.30
CA LYS A 20 25.42 3.15 -0.39
C LYS A 20 25.08 3.61 -1.82
N LYS A 21 23.95 4.31 -2.01
CA LYS A 21 23.63 5.00 -3.26
C LYS A 21 24.74 6.01 -3.56
N THR A 22 25.40 5.87 -4.71
CA THR A 22 26.19 6.95 -5.31
C THR A 22 25.23 8.07 -5.72
N PRO A 23 25.55 9.35 -5.44
CA PRO A 23 24.67 10.44 -5.80
C PRO A 23 24.71 10.64 -7.31
N SER A 24 23.58 10.42 -7.99
CA SER A 24 23.38 10.94 -9.35
C SER A 24 23.18 12.45 -9.26
N SER A 25 23.85 13.20 -10.14
CA SER A 25 23.85 14.67 -10.19
C SER A 25 22.56 15.27 -10.76
N PHE A 26 21.50 14.47 -10.91
CA PHE A 26 20.25 14.88 -11.54
C PHE A 26 19.11 14.73 -10.52
N ARG A 27 18.72 15.84 -9.90
CA ARG A 27 17.50 15.90 -9.08
C ARG A 27 16.32 16.15 -10.02
N LEU A 28 15.48 15.14 -10.21
CA LEU A 28 14.13 15.31 -10.75
C LEU A 28 13.17 15.59 -9.58
N PRO A 29 12.15 16.44 -9.78
CA PRO A 29 11.16 16.73 -8.75
C PRO A 29 10.32 15.48 -8.45
N ASP A 30 10.25 15.13 -7.17
CA ASP A 30 9.64 13.90 -6.62
C ASP A 30 8.12 14.06 -6.37
N SER A 31 7.56 15.24 -6.63
CA SER A 31 6.13 15.50 -6.46
C SER A 31 5.51 16.28 -7.63
N ILE A 32 4.21 16.05 -7.89
CA ILE A 32 3.42 16.80 -8.88
C ILE A 32 3.44 18.31 -8.59
N GLN A 33 3.51 18.67 -7.31
CA GLN A 33 3.51 20.06 -6.84
C GLN A 33 4.85 20.74 -7.16
N GLU A 34 5.98 20.05 -6.97
CA GLU A 34 7.29 20.53 -7.42
C GLU A 34 7.38 20.61 -8.96
N ALA A 35 6.77 19.66 -9.69
CA ALA A 35 6.70 19.72 -11.15
C ALA A 35 5.87 20.92 -11.67
N GLN A 36 4.84 21.35 -10.94
CA GLN A 36 4.09 22.59 -11.25
C GLN A 36 4.89 23.85 -10.95
N ILE A 37 5.69 23.85 -9.88
CA ILE A 37 6.57 24.96 -9.50
C ILE A 37 7.73 25.08 -10.51
N SER A 38 8.37 23.98 -10.88
CA SER A 38 9.39 23.93 -11.94
C SER A 38 8.86 24.43 -13.27
N ARG A 39 7.65 24.02 -13.68
CA ARG A 39 7.00 24.57 -14.89
C ARG A 39 6.83 26.08 -14.87
N ARG A 40 6.50 26.65 -13.69
CA ARG A 40 6.30 28.09 -13.55
C ARG A 40 7.64 28.83 -13.64
N ILE A 41 8.71 28.25 -13.07
CA ILE A 41 10.08 28.80 -13.13
C ILE A 41 10.68 28.67 -14.54
N GLU A 42 10.49 27.55 -15.24
CA GLU A 42 10.95 27.38 -16.63
C GLU A 42 10.21 28.32 -17.59
N ALA A 43 8.88 28.48 -17.44
CA ALA A 43 8.12 29.43 -18.26
C ALA A 43 8.52 30.90 -18.01
N GLU A 44 8.93 31.24 -16.78
CA GLU A 44 9.47 32.56 -16.43
C GLU A 44 10.88 32.75 -17.00
N GLY A 45 11.73 31.71 -16.97
CA GLY A 45 13.06 31.70 -17.60
C GLY A 45 13.02 31.85 -19.13
N ASP A 46 12.12 31.12 -19.80
CA ASP A 46 11.91 31.23 -21.25
C ASP A 46 11.39 32.62 -21.66
N SER A 47 10.62 33.29 -20.79
CA SER A 47 10.16 34.66 -21.06
C SER A 47 11.26 35.72 -20.93
N ILE A 48 12.25 35.48 -20.05
CA ILE A 48 13.42 36.37 -19.87
C ILE A 48 14.48 36.13 -20.96
N LEU A 49 14.60 34.90 -21.46
CA LEU A 49 15.54 34.55 -22.55
C LEU A 49 15.03 34.95 -23.94
N LYS A 50 13.71 35.09 -24.14
CA LYS A 50 13.14 35.46 -25.45
C LYS A 50 13.40 36.90 -25.88
N ASP A 51 13.87 37.76 -24.98
CA ASP A 51 14.18 39.17 -25.29
C ASP A 51 15.62 39.38 -25.78
N ASN A 52 16.49 38.37 -25.68
CA ASN A 52 17.90 38.45 -26.09
C ASN A 52 18.35 37.14 -26.76
N ASP A 53 18.05 36.93 -28.04
CA ASP A 53 19.08 36.74 -29.06
C ASP A 53 18.46 36.39 -30.42
N SER A 54 19.00 37.04 -31.45
CA SER A 54 18.79 36.79 -32.86
C SER A 54 19.87 35.82 -33.38
N ASP A 55 19.45 34.93 -34.28
CA ASP A 55 20.27 34.18 -35.24
C ASP A 55 21.30 33.19 -34.70
N ASP A 56 20.85 31.95 -34.43
CA ASP A 56 21.68 30.75 -34.59
C ASP A 56 20.84 29.58 -35.15
N ILE A 57 21.14 29.17 -36.38
CA ILE A 57 20.53 28.00 -37.03
C ILE A 57 21.28 26.75 -36.55
N GLU A 58 20.78 26.12 -35.49
CA GLU A 58 21.27 24.82 -35.01
C GLU A 58 20.69 23.69 -35.87
N TRP A 59 21.52 23.09 -36.74
CA TRP A 59 21.19 21.86 -37.46
C TRP A 59 21.40 20.65 -36.56
N SER A 60 20.45 20.41 -35.65
CA SER A 60 20.30 19.16 -34.93
C SER A 60 19.22 18.34 -35.62
N GLY A 61 19.63 17.29 -36.34
CA GLY A 61 18.69 16.33 -36.91
C GLY A 61 17.74 15.84 -35.83
N THR A 62 16.43 15.81 -36.14
CA THR A 62 15.30 15.50 -35.26
C THR A 62 15.47 14.19 -34.47
N ARG A 63 16.34 14.17 -33.47
CA ARG A 63 16.16 13.39 -32.26
C ARG A 63 14.95 14.03 -31.61
N SER A 64 13.77 13.45 -31.79
CA SER A 64 12.61 13.84 -30.99
C SER A 64 12.99 13.55 -29.54
N LYS A 65 13.58 14.53 -28.87
CA LYS A 65 13.87 14.50 -27.44
C LYS A 65 12.51 14.33 -26.81
N VAL A 66 12.16 13.08 -26.51
CA VAL A 66 10.87 12.74 -25.91
C VAL A 66 10.80 13.61 -24.68
N ASP A 67 9.74 14.42 -24.59
CA ASP A 67 9.50 15.21 -23.39
C ASP A 67 9.35 14.23 -22.23
N SER A 68 10.44 14.09 -21.46
CA SER A 68 10.58 13.10 -20.40
C SER A 68 9.53 13.30 -19.32
N LEU A 69 9.02 14.52 -19.17
CA LEU A 69 7.96 14.86 -18.25
C LEU A 69 6.59 14.40 -18.77
N ALA A 70 6.27 14.68 -20.03
CA ALA A 70 5.04 14.17 -20.65
C ALA A 70 5.00 12.63 -20.70
N PHE A 71 6.16 12.00 -20.93
CA PHE A 71 6.28 10.55 -20.85
C PHE A 71 5.99 10.04 -19.43
N ARG A 72 6.63 10.61 -18.41
CA ARG A 72 6.45 10.21 -17.00
C ARG A 72 5.00 10.34 -16.54
N VAL A 73 4.32 11.43 -16.88
CA VAL A 73 2.91 11.63 -16.49
C VAL A 73 1.99 10.55 -17.06
N LYS A 74 2.29 10.03 -18.24
CA LYS A 74 1.46 9.02 -18.91
C LYS A 74 1.82 7.59 -18.52
N HIS A 75 3.10 7.29 -18.32
CA HIS A 75 3.60 5.92 -18.13
C HIS A 75 4.05 5.65 -16.68
N HIS A 76 4.09 6.67 -15.82
CA HIS A 76 4.43 6.59 -14.38
C HIS A 76 5.88 6.21 -14.05
N TYR A 77 6.76 6.15 -15.05
CA TYR A 77 8.19 5.97 -14.88
C TYR A 77 8.96 6.81 -15.91
N SER A 78 10.27 6.96 -15.69
CA SER A 78 11.16 7.72 -16.58
C SER A 78 12.51 7.04 -16.75
N GLN A 79 13.39 7.66 -17.52
CA GLN A 79 14.80 7.28 -17.58
C GLN A 79 15.40 7.25 -16.16
N GLY A 80 16.22 6.23 -15.90
CA GLY A 80 16.83 5.96 -14.59
C GLY A 80 15.92 5.22 -13.60
N PHE A 81 14.71 4.82 -13.99
CA PHE A 81 13.83 4.03 -13.13
C PHE A 81 14.29 2.57 -13.02
N ASN A 82 14.17 2.00 -11.83
CA ASN A 82 14.64 0.66 -11.53
C ASN A 82 13.47 -0.34 -11.51
N PHE A 83 13.65 -1.43 -12.24
CA PHE A 83 12.74 -2.56 -12.29
C PHE A 83 13.44 -3.82 -11.80
N ILE A 84 12.65 -4.79 -11.35
CA ILE A 84 13.08 -6.16 -11.08
C ILE A 84 12.37 -7.10 -12.05
N VAL A 85 13.13 -8.02 -12.64
CA VAL A 85 12.56 -9.02 -13.56
C VAL A 85 11.79 -10.06 -12.76
N THR A 86 10.50 -10.24 -13.05
CA THR A 86 9.63 -11.22 -12.37
C THR A 86 9.35 -12.45 -13.20
N ALA A 87 9.44 -12.35 -14.53
CA ALA A 87 9.34 -13.48 -15.44
C ALA A 87 10.60 -14.37 -15.40
N ASP A 88 10.47 -15.64 -15.79
CA ASP A 88 11.59 -16.59 -15.85
C ASP A 88 12.77 -16.07 -16.68
N SER A 89 12.46 -15.42 -17.80
CA SER A 89 13.45 -14.74 -18.65
C SER A 89 12.83 -13.57 -19.40
N LEU A 90 13.50 -12.42 -19.34
CA LEU A 90 13.20 -11.21 -20.12
C LEU A 90 14.11 -11.17 -21.35
N MET A 91 13.52 -11.15 -22.55
CA MET A 91 14.26 -11.10 -23.82
C MET A 91 14.49 -9.64 -24.23
N LEU A 92 15.76 -9.25 -24.39
CA LEU A 92 16.17 -7.92 -24.83
C LEU A 92 16.88 -8.01 -26.19
N LEU A 93 16.54 -7.11 -27.11
CA LEU A 93 17.18 -7.00 -28.43
C LEU A 93 18.49 -6.22 -28.33
N ARG A 94 19.58 -6.69 -28.94
CA ARG A 94 20.86 -5.95 -28.94
C ARG A 94 20.88 -4.78 -29.93
N GLN A 95 20.20 -4.96 -31.06
CA GLN A 95 20.12 -4.02 -32.17
C GLN A 95 19.19 -2.85 -31.88
N GLN A 96 19.25 -1.83 -32.73
CA GLN A 96 18.35 -0.68 -32.60
C GLN A 96 16.90 -1.06 -32.96
N PRO A 97 15.91 -0.42 -32.31
CA PRO A 97 14.49 -0.66 -32.60
C PRO A 97 14.11 -0.51 -34.07
N GLU A 98 14.72 0.42 -34.79
CA GLU A 98 14.49 0.66 -36.22
C GLU A 98 14.87 -0.57 -37.07
N GLU A 99 15.87 -1.33 -36.65
CA GLU A 99 16.32 -2.55 -37.34
C GLU A 99 15.31 -3.68 -37.16
N ALA A 100 14.75 -3.81 -35.96
CA ALA A 100 13.70 -4.77 -35.64
C ALA A 100 12.40 -4.45 -36.40
N VAL A 101 11.99 -3.17 -36.44
CA VAL A 101 10.79 -2.73 -37.16
C VAL A 101 10.93 -2.94 -38.67
N ASN A 102 12.13 -2.72 -39.22
CA ASN A 102 12.43 -2.96 -40.63
C ASN A 102 12.71 -4.43 -40.97
N LYS A 103 12.51 -5.36 -40.02
CA LYS A 103 12.67 -6.82 -40.18
C LYS A 103 14.07 -7.25 -40.62
N MET A 104 15.10 -6.55 -40.14
CA MET A 104 16.49 -6.98 -40.32
C MET A 104 16.84 -8.12 -39.35
N GLU A 105 17.99 -8.78 -39.56
CA GLU A 105 18.45 -9.84 -38.66
C GLU A 105 18.81 -9.27 -37.29
N THR A 106 18.03 -9.63 -36.27
CA THR A 106 18.21 -9.18 -34.89
C THR A 106 18.65 -10.32 -33.98
N ASP A 107 19.50 -10.01 -33.02
CA ASP A 107 19.97 -10.90 -31.96
C ASP A 107 19.37 -10.45 -30.61
N SER A 108 19.15 -11.41 -29.72
CA SER A 108 18.54 -11.17 -28.42
C SER A 108 19.28 -11.90 -27.32
N PHE A 109 19.21 -11.35 -26.11
CA PHE A 109 19.78 -11.98 -24.93
C PHE A 109 18.78 -11.97 -23.77
N ALA A 110 19.01 -12.89 -22.84
CA ALA A 110 18.11 -13.15 -21.72
C ALA A 110 18.60 -12.56 -20.42
N VAL A 111 17.71 -11.85 -19.74
CA VAL A 111 17.86 -11.46 -18.33
C VAL A 111 17.00 -12.38 -17.47
N LYS A 112 17.59 -13.00 -16.45
CA LYS A 112 16.90 -13.97 -15.59
C LYS A 112 16.04 -13.28 -14.52
N ASN A 113 15.06 -14.02 -14.00
CA ASN A 113 14.26 -13.63 -12.84
C ASN A 113 15.13 -13.17 -11.66
N GLY A 114 14.68 -12.12 -10.97
CA GLY A 114 15.28 -11.58 -9.74
C GLY A 114 16.44 -10.60 -9.98
N LYS A 115 16.77 -10.30 -11.23
CA LYS A 115 17.78 -9.30 -11.59
C LYS A 115 17.19 -7.89 -11.62
N GLU A 116 17.92 -6.93 -11.07
CA GLU A 116 17.57 -5.52 -11.19
C GLU A 116 18.01 -5.00 -12.55
N VAL A 117 17.14 -4.20 -13.17
CA VAL A 117 17.37 -3.60 -14.47
C VAL A 117 16.94 -2.15 -14.45
N VAL A 118 17.64 -1.30 -15.20
CA VAL A 118 17.42 0.16 -15.17
C VAL A 118 17.00 0.64 -16.55
N VAL A 119 16.04 1.56 -16.61
CA VAL A 119 15.64 2.23 -17.84
C VAL A 119 16.76 3.17 -18.29
N ALA A 120 17.47 2.82 -19.35
CA ALA A 120 18.60 3.57 -19.87
C ALA A 120 18.20 4.67 -20.85
N ASP A 121 17.25 4.39 -21.74
CA ASP A 121 16.77 5.32 -22.78
C ASP A 121 15.35 4.91 -23.22
N ILE A 122 14.60 5.84 -23.82
CA ILE A 122 13.24 5.62 -24.30
C ILE A 122 13.12 6.21 -25.71
N ARG A 123 12.60 5.41 -26.64
CA ARG A 123 12.34 5.82 -28.03
C ARG A 123 10.89 5.60 -28.39
N ILE A 124 10.32 6.55 -29.11
CA ILE A 124 8.97 6.46 -29.65
C ILE A 124 9.07 6.33 -31.17
N LEU A 125 8.71 5.15 -31.69
CA LEU A 125 8.67 4.84 -33.11
C LEU A 125 7.21 4.74 -33.58
N PRO A 126 6.62 5.80 -34.13
CA PRO A 126 5.22 5.79 -34.57
C PRO A 126 4.96 4.88 -35.79
N ILE A 127 6.02 4.45 -36.50
CA ILE A 127 5.94 3.53 -37.64
C ILE A 127 5.59 2.11 -37.17
N ASP A 128 5.90 1.77 -35.92
CA ASP A 128 5.57 0.49 -35.35
C ASP A 128 4.09 0.41 -35.01
N LYS A 129 3.40 -0.55 -35.65
CA LYS A 129 1.96 -0.76 -35.47
C LYS A 129 1.62 -1.59 -34.22
N GLN A 130 2.58 -2.30 -33.65
CA GLN A 130 2.35 -3.16 -32.49
C GLN A 130 2.48 -2.39 -31.19
N ASP A 131 3.61 -1.70 -31.03
CA ASP A 131 3.88 -0.86 -29.87
C ASP A 131 4.90 0.21 -30.26
N SER A 132 4.47 1.47 -30.17
CA SER A 132 5.31 2.60 -30.56
C SER A 132 6.39 2.91 -29.53
N VAL A 133 6.27 2.42 -28.29
CA VAL A 133 7.23 2.73 -27.22
C VAL A 133 8.25 1.61 -27.07
N TRP A 134 9.50 1.98 -27.27
CA TRP A 134 10.67 1.15 -27.09
C TRP A 134 11.48 1.64 -25.91
N VAL A 135 11.81 0.72 -25.02
CA VAL A 135 12.55 1.01 -23.79
C VAL A 135 13.89 0.30 -23.87
N GLN A 136 14.97 1.06 -23.70
CA GLN A 136 16.30 0.51 -23.53
C GLN A 136 16.51 0.18 -22.07
N ILE A 137 16.93 -1.05 -21.82
CA ILE A 137 17.18 -1.58 -20.50
C ILE A 137 18.68 -1.83 -20.34
N ALA A 138 19.25 -1.30 -19.27
CA ALA A 138 20.58 -1.60 -18.79
C ALA A 138 20.52 -2.71 -17.74
N THR A 139 21.36 -3.73 -17.90
CA THR A 139 21.53 -4.81 -16.92
C THR A 139 22.73 -4.56 -16.02
N GLU A 140 22.79 -5.29 -14.91
CA GLU A 140 23.95 -5.30 -14.00
C GLU A 140 25.28 -5.65 -14.71
N ASP A 141 25.21 -6.46 -15.77
CA ASP A 141 26.39 -6.91 -16.55
C ASP A 141 26.83 -5.86 -17.61
N TYR A 142 26.40 -4.61 -17.48
CA TYR A 142 26.64 -3.52 -18.44
C TYR A 142 26.16 -3.84 -19.86
N ALA A 143 25.20 -4.76 -20.01
CA ALA A 143 24.57 -5.05 -21.29
C ALA A 143 23.36 -4.14 -21.47
N PHE A 144 23.18 -3.65 -22.70
CA PHE A 144 22.05 -2.85 -23.10
C PHE A 144 21.21 -3.63 -24.09
N GLY A 145 19.89 -3.54 -23.96
CA GLY A 145 19.01 -4.04 -25.00
C GLY A 145 17.65 -3.39 -24.99
N TRP A 146 16.95 -3.53 -26.10
CA TRP A 146 15.66 -2.90 -26.37
C TRP A 146 14.53 -3.89 -26.22
N ILE A 147 13.41 -3.40 -25.70
CA ILE A 147 12.17 -4.15 -25.60
C ILE A 147 10.99 -3.19 -25.72
N HIS A 148 9.88 -3.69 -26.25
CA HIS A 148 8.61 -3.00 -26.22
C HIS A 148 8.12 -2.79 -24.78
N GLU A 149 7.61 -1.60 -24.49
CA GLU A 149 7.04 -1.26 -23.18
C GLU A 149 5.93 -2.25 -22.78
N SER A 150 5.02 -2.55 -23.69
CA SER A 150 3.89 -3.46 -23.43
C SER A 150 4.31 -4.90 -23.06
N ARG A 151 5.51 -5.32 -23.49
CA ARG A 151 6.09 -6.61 -23.09
C ARG A 151 6.89 -6.49 -21.79
N LEU A 152 7.64 -5.39 -21.63
CA LEU A 152 8.41 -5.09 -20.43
C LEU A 152 7.50 -5.08 -19.20
N LEU A 153 6.44 -4.27 -19.19
CA LEU A 153 5.55 -4.07 -18.04
C LEU A 153 4.74 -5.33 -17.64
N LYS A 154 4.78 -6.40 -18.43
CA LYS A 154 4.18 -7.70 -18.09
C LYS A 154 5.17 -8.66 -17.41
N GLN A 155 6.46 -8.36 -17.47
CA GLN A 155 7.56 -9.24 -17.08
C GLN A 155 8.46 -8.61 -16.00
N VAL A 156 8.19 -7.37 -15.62
CA VAL A 156 8.95 -6.63 -14.61
C VAL A 156 8.01 -5.89 -13.66
N ASP A 157 8.46 -5.73 -12.43
CA ASP A 157 7.82 -4.90 -11.41
C ASP A 157 8.79 -3.81 -10.94
N PRO A 158 8.34 -2.68 -10.37
CA PRO A 158 9.23 -1.71 -9.74
C PRO A 158 10.11 -2.36 -8.67
N ALA A 159 11.37 -1.95 -8.60
CA ALA A 159 12.33 -2.54 -7.67
C ALA A 159 12.03 -2.22 -6.19
N ASP A 160 11.20 -1.21 -5.91
CA ASP A 160 10.85 -0.83 -4.55
C ASP A 160 10.13 -1.95 -3.76
N PRO A 161 10.52 -2.22 -2.49
CA PRO A 161 9.94 -3.30 -1.70
C PRO A 161 8.41 -3.19 -1.48
N ILE A 162 7.89 -1.97 -1.42
CA ILE A 162 6.46 -1.72 -1.25
C ILE A 162 5.70 -2.12 -2.52
N SER A 163 6.23 -1.79 -3.68
CA SER A 163 5.65 -2.17 -4.98
C SER A 163 5.69 -3.69 -5.18
N GLN A 164 6.80 -4.33 -4.81
CA GLN A 164 6.92 -5.79 -4.83
C GLN A 164 5.90 -6.47 -3.89
N PHE A 165 5.67 -5.88 -2.71
CA PHE A 165 4.63 -6.35 -1.80
C PHE A 165 3.24 -6.24 -2.44
N ILE A 166 2.91 -5.09 -3.05
CA ILE A 166 1.64 -4.88 -3.75
C ILE A 166 1.48 -5.91 -4.87
N SER A 167 2.50 -6.14 -5.69
CA SER A 167 2.48 -7.10 -6.79
C SER A 167 2.24 -8.53 -6.30
N THR A 168 2.98 -8.95 -5.26
CA THR A 168 2.85 -10.28 -4.65
C THR A 168 1.43 -10.52 -4.13
N PHE A 169 0.84 -9.53 -3.45
CA PHE A 169 -0.53 -9.62 -2.94
C PHE A 169 -1.60 -9.47 -4.03
N SER A 170 -1.26 -8.89 -5.18
CA SER A 170 -2.14 -8.80 -6.33
C SER A 170 -2.25 -10.11 -7.11
N ASN A 171 -1.39 -11.11 -6.85
CA ASN A 171 -1.50 -12.40 -7.51
C ASN A 171 -2.84 -13.07 -7.17
N ILE A 172 -3.68 -13.28 -8.19
CA ILE A 172 -5.06 -13.77 -8.01
C ILE A 172 -5.13 -15.11 -7.27
N HIS A 173 -4.19 -16.02 -7.51
CA HIS A 173 -4.17 -17.33 -6.85
C HIS A 173 -3.80 -17.20 -5.37
N LEU A 174 -2.81 -16.36 -5.06
CA LEU A 174 -2.39 -16.07 -3.70
C LEU A 174 -3.53 -15.37 -2.94
N LEU A 175 -4.17 -14.39 -3.57
CA LEU A 175 -5.29 -13.65 -2.99
C LEU A 175 -6.47 -14.58 -2.67
N ILE A 176 -6.89 -15.44 -3.61
CA ILE A 176 -7.97 -16.42 -3.38
C ILE A 176 -7.59 -17.36 -2.22
N PHE A 177 -6.36 -17.88 -2.23
CA PHE A 177 -5.88 -18.78 -1.17
C PHE A 177 -5.92 -18.12 0.21
N LEU A 178 -5.48 -16.86 0.32
CA LEU A 178 -5.54 -16.09 1.56
C LEU A 178 -6.98 -15.87 2.05
N ILE A 179 -7.91 -15.56 1.14
CA ILE A 179 -9.34 -15.40 1.50
C ILE A 179 -9.91 -16.70 2.05
N VAL A 180 -9.64 -17.84 1.40
CA VAL A 180 -10.16 -19.15 1.83
C VAL A 180 -9.62 -19.52 3.22
N ILE A 181 -8.31 -19.36 3.44
CA ILE A 181 -7.69 -19.61 4.76
C ILE A 181 -8.27 -18.68 5.82
N SER A 182 -8.47 -17.41 5.49
CA SER A 182 -9.08 -16.43 6.40
C SER A 182 -10.49 -16.86 6.81
N ILE A 183 -11.35 -17.26 5.86
CA ILE A 183 -12.71 -17.74 6.14
C ILE A 183 -12.69 -19.00 7.00
N MET A 184 -11.83 -19.97 6.69
CA MET A 184 -11.68 -21.18 7.51
C MET A 184 -11.21 -20.87 8.93
N GLY A 185 -10.23 -19.97 9.08
CA GLY A 185 -9.70 -19.52 10.36
C GLY A 185 -10.77 -18.83 11.20
N VAL A 186 -11.50 -17.89 10.61
CA VAL A 186 -12.65 -17.19 11.23
C VAL A 186 -13.71 -18.20 11.64
N GLY A 187 -14.09 -19.14 10.77
CA GLY A 187 -15.12 -20.14 11.04
C GLY A 187 -14.74 -21.10 12.19
N TYR A 188 -13.49 -21.59 12.20
CA TYR A 188 -12.98 -22.43 13.28
C TYR A 188 -12.95 -21.66 14.61
N LEU A 189 -12.47 -20.42 14.58
CA LEU A 189 -12.36 -19.59 15.76
C LEU A 189 -13.74 -19.22 16.31
N ALA A 190 -14.70 -18.86 15.46
CA ALA A 190 -16.08 -18.61 15.84
C ALA A 190 -16.70 -19.83 16.54
N ARG A 191 -16.53 -21.05 15.99
CA ARG A 191 -16.97 -22.29 16.66
C ARG A 191 -16.33 -22.48 18.03
N LYS A 192 -15.02 -22.20 18.15
CA LYS A 192 -14.27 -22.33 19.41
C LYS A 192 -14.74 -21.32 20.45
N ILE A 193 -15.05 -20.09 20.03
CA ILE A 193 -15.52 -19.03 20.91
C ILE A 193 -16.96 -19.31 21.37
N LEU A 194 -17.85 -19.70 20.46
CA LEU A 194 -19.24 -20.06 20.78
C LEU A 194 -19.30 -21.22 21.79
N LYS A 195 -18.40 -22.21 21.67
CA LYS A 195 -18.31 -23.32 22.65
C LYS A 195 -17.80 -22.90 24.02
N LYS A 196 -17.08 -21.78 24.14
CA LYS A 196 -16.44 -21.35 25.39
C LYS A 196 -17.11 -20.14 26.04
N ASN A 197 -18.22 -19.63 25.50
CA ASN A 197 -18.87 -18.38 25.94
C ASN A 197 -17.86 -17.23 26.15
N ALA A 198 -16.82 -17.15 25.31
CA ALA A 198 -15.73 -16.19 25.50
C ALA A 198 -16.17 -14.76 25.15
N HIS A 199 -15.45 -13.78 25.68
CA HIS A 199 -15.64 -12.37 25.33
C HIS A 199 -15.39 -12.16 23.82
N ILE A 200 -16.30 -11.46 23.15
CA ILE A 200 -16.23 -11.12 21.71
C ILE A 200 -16.59 -9.66 21.54
N VAL A 201 -15.79 -8.95 20.73
CA VAL A 201 -16.03 -7.58 20.28
C VAL A 201 -17.48 -7.43 19.76
N HIS A 202 -18.18 -6.36 20.14
CA HIS A 202 -19.61 -6.09 19.87
C HIS A 202 -20.64 -6.97 20.60
N PHE A 203 -20.34 -8.21 21.00
CA PHE A 203 -21.30 -9.09 21.68
C PHE A 203 -21.13 -9.14 23.19
N ASN A 204 -19.95 -9.56 23.68
CA ASN A 204 -19.58 -9.55 25.09
C ASN A 204 -18.21 -8.85 25.19
N ASP A 205 -18.26 -7.56 24.91
CA ASP A 205 -17.09 -6.71 24.73
C ASP A 205 -16.48 -6.35 26.09
N ILE A 206 -15.19 -6.05 26.09
CA ILE A 206 -14.51 -5.52 27.25
C ILE A 206 -14.88 -4.04 27.41
N SER A 207 -14.77 -3.50 28.61
CA SER A 207 -15.05 -2.06 28.85
C SER A 207 -13.89 -1.18 28.35
N SER A 208 -13.55 -1.30 27.07
CA SER A 208 -12.48 -0.56 26.41
C SER A 208 -12.95 -0.04 25.06
N PHE A 209 -12.47 1.14 24.71
CA PHE A 209 -12.78 1.79 23.44
C PHE A 209 -11.96 1.23 22.26
N TYR A 210 -10.73 0.78 22.52
CA TYR A 210 -9.76 0.45 21.48
C TYR A 210 -10.18 -0.71 20.55
N PRO A 211 -10.76 -1.83 21.04
CA PRO A 211 -11.19 -2.91 20.16
C PRO A 211 -12.28 -2.49 19.16
N THR A 212 -13.28 -1.73 19.62
CA THR A 212 -14.35 -1.20 18.77
C THR A 212 -13.78 -0.22 17.75
N LEU A 213 -12.90 0.69 18.18
CA LEU A 213 -12.25 1.65 17.31
C LEU A 213 -11.40 0.95 16.23
N LEU A 214 -10.65 -0.08 16.60
CA LEU A 214 -9.84 -0.86 15.65
C LEU A 214 -10.72 -1.49 14.56
N ALA A 215 -11.82 -2.14 14.95
CA ALA A 215 -12.73 -2.78 14.01
C ALA A 215 -13.38 -1.77 13.04
N VAL A 216 -13.72 -0.57 13.54
CA VAL A 216 -14.25 0.54 12.73
C VAL A 216 -13.21 1.09 11.78
N ILE A 217 -11.97 1.32 12.23
CA ILE A 217 -10.89 1.82 11.36
C ILE A 217 -10.56 0.81 10.27
N VAL A 218 -10.53 -0.49 10.56
CA VAL A 218 -10.34 -1.52 9.53
C VAL A 218 -11.43 -1.47 8.47
N ALA A 219 -12.69 -1.32 8.88
CA ALA A 219 -13.81 -1.17 7.95
C ALA A 219 -13.69 0.11 7.10
N LEU A 220 -13.33 1.23 7.73
CA LEU A 220 -13.15 2.52 7.07
C LEU A 220 -11.98 2.47 6.07
N SER A 221 -10.82 1.93 6.46
CA SER A 221 -9.66 1.78 5.58
C SER A 221 -9.96 0.90 4.38
N ALA A 222 -10.67 -0.22 4.59
CA ALA A 222 -11.06 -1.14 3.51
C ALA A 222 -12.02 -0.48 2.51
N ALA A 223 -13.05 0.21 2.99
CA ALA A 223 -13.97 0.95 2.14
C ALA A 223 -13.25 2.08 1.40
N PHE A 224 -12.36 2.80 2.08
CA PHE A 224 -11.60 3.90 1.47
C PHE A 224 -10.63 3.40 0.40
N TYR A 225 -9.96 2.28 0.63
CA TYR A 225 -9.13 1.62 -0.37
C TYR A 225 -9.93 1.23 -1.62
N ALA A 226 -11.09 0.58 -1.45
CA ALA A 226 -11.99 0.26 -2.56
C ALA A 226 -12.48 1.52 -3.29
N SER A 227 -12.67 2.64 -2.56
CA SER A 227 -13.03 3.94 -3.14
C SER A 227 -11.92 4.48 -4.04
N ILE A 228 -10.65 4.37 -3.62
CA ILE A 228 -9.49 4.76 -4.43
C ILE A 228 -9.45 3.93 -5.72
N GLN A 229 -9.67 2.62 -5.62
CA GLN A 229 -9.68 1.74 -6.80
C GLN A 229 -10.78 2.11 -7.80
N LEU A 230 -11.94 2.57 -7.32
CA LEU A 230 -13.09 2.88 -8.17
C LEU A 230 -13.02 4.27 -8.80
N PHE A 231 -12.58 5.27 -8.05
CA PHE A 231 -12.64 6.67 -8.47
C PHE A 231 -11.29 7.26 -8.91
N ALA A 232 -10.18 6.73 -8.41
CA ALA A 232 -8.84 7.26 -8.65
C ALA A 232 -7.79 6.15 -8.93
N PRO A 233 -8.03 5.25 -9.92
CA PRO A 233 -7.12 4.15 -10.22
C PRO A 233 -5.73 4.64 -10.68
N GLU A 234 -5.67 5.78 -11.37
CA GLU A 234 -4.40 6.39 -11.81
C GLU A 234 -3.54 6.84 -10.62
N THR A 235 -4.16 7.35 -9.56
CA THR A 235 -3.44 7.73 -8.33
C THR A 235 -2.84 6.51 -7.63
N TRP A 236 -3.54 5.37 -7.64
CA TRP A 236 -2.99 4.11 -7.11
C TRP A 236 -1.87 3.55 -7.98
N ARG A 237 -1.97 3.70 -9.31
CA ARG A 237 -0.91 3.32 -10.24
C ARG A 237 0.35 4.16 -10.01
N GLU A 238 0.22 5.47 -9.84
CA GLU A 238 1.35 6.34 -9.49
C GLU A 238 2.02 5.89 -8.19
N PHE A 239 1.24 5.57 -7.15
CA PHE A 239 1.75 5.05 -5.88
C PHE A 239 2.48 3.71 -6.04
N TYR A 240 2.06 2.87 -6.99
CA TYR A 240 2.74 1.61 -7.28
C TYR A 240 4.13 1.81 -7.90
N PHE A 241 4.32 2.82 -8.75
CA PHE A 241 5.66 3.13 -9.27
C PHE A 241 6.51 3.95 -8.31
N HIS A 242 5.90 4.82 -7.50
CA HIS A 242 6.60 5.71 -6.58
C HIS A 242 6.01 5.61 -5.16
N PRO A 243 6.22 4.47 -4.46
CA PRO A 243 5.60 4.26 -3.16
C PRO A 243 6.24 5.12 -2.06
N SER A 244 5.41 5.58 -1.12
CA SER A 244 5.88 6.29 0.08
C SER A 244 5.06 5.91 1.31
N LEU A 245 5.73 5.70 2.44
CA LEU A 245 5.06 5.52 3.75
C LEU A 245 4.82 6.85 4.48
N ASN A 246 5.29 7.97 3.92
CA ASN A 246 5.08 9.29 4.50
C ASN A 246 3.63 9.75 4.22
N PRO A 247 2.80 9.93 5.26
CA PRO A 247 1.39 10.30 5.10
C PRO A 247 1.16 11.76 4.70
N PHE A 248 2.22 12.53 4.43
CA PHE A 248 2.15 13.96 4.09
C PHE A 248 2.79 14.32 2.75
N SER A 249 3.37 13.36 2.03
CA SER A 249 4.03 13.61 0.74
C SER A 249 3.19 13.25 -0.48
N GLN A 250 2.06 12.58 -0.28
CA GLN A 250 1.25 12.01 -1.37
C GLN A 250 0.04 12.90 -1.69
N PRO A 251 -0.66 12.66 -2.83
CA PRO A 251 -1.97 13.24 -3.08
C PRO A 251 -2.93 13.03 -1.90
N ILE A 252 -3.84 13.99 -1.68
CA ILE A 252 -4.70 14.06 -0.48
C ILE A 252 -5.41 12.73 -0.17
N LEU A 253 -5.91 12.05 -1.21
CA LEU A 253 -6.55 10.74 -1.06
C LEU A 253 -5.60 9.70 -0.45
N LEU A 254 -4.38 9.57 -0.98
CA LEU A 254 -3.38 8.64 -0.46
C LEU A 254 -2.90 9.03 0.95
N ASN A 255 -2.76 10.32 1.25
CA ASN A 255 -2.43 10.78 2.60
C ASN A 255 -3.46 10.29 3.63
N ILE A 256 -4.76 10.45 3.35
CA ILE A 256 -5.83 9.97 4.23
C ILE A 256 -5.73 8.45 4.39
N PHE A 257 -5.53 7.71 3.30
CA PHE A 257 -5.36 6.26 3.36
C PHE A 257 -4.17 5.84 4.23
N LEU A 258 -3.01 6.47 4.04
CA LEU A 258 -1.80 6.19 4.82
C LEU A 258 -1.98 6.52 6.30
N VAL A 259 -2.64 7.64 6.63
CA VAL A 259 -3.00 7.97 8.02
C VAL A 259 -3.89 6.89 8.63
N LEU A 260 -4.87 6.37 7.90
CA LEU A 260 -5.74 5.29 8.37
C LEU A 260 -4.96 3.97 8.60
N VAL A 261 -4.00 3.64 7.73
CA VAL A 261 -3.11 2.48 7.90
C VAL A 261 -2.23 2.63 9.14
N TRP A 262 -1.62 3.80 9.33
CA TRP A 262 -0.83 4.11 10.53
C TRP A 262 -1.68 4.08 11.81
N ALA A 263 -2.88 4.68 11.78
CA ALA A 263 -3.82 4.65 12.89
C ALA A 263 -4.21 3.22 13.27
N MET A 264 -4.44 2.35 12.28
CA MET A 264 -4.72 0.93 12.51
C MET A 264 -3.59 0.24 13.27
N LEU A 265 -2.33 0.48 12.89
CA LEU A 265 -1.17 -0.09 13.58
C LEU A 265 -1.08 0.39 15.04
N ILE A 266 -1.18 1.71 15.25
CA ILE A 266 -1.09 2.32 16.59
C ILE A 266 -2.21 1.80 17.51
N ILE A 267 -3.44 1.78 17.00
CA ILE A 267 -4.62 1.35 17.77
C ILE A 267 -4.59 -0.16 18.00
N SER A 268 -4.05 -0.94 17.07
CA SER A 268 -3.82 -2.38 17.28
C SER A 268 -2.87 -2.63 18.45
N ILE A 269 -1.75 -1.91 18.52
CA ILE A 269 -0.79 -2.01 19.62
C ILE A 269 -1.47 -1.60 20.94
N ALA A 270 -2.18 -0.47 20.97
CA ALA A 270 -2.93 -0.02 22.14
C ALA A 270 -3.97 -1.05 22.59
N THR A 271 -4.66 -1.70 21.65
CA THR A 271 -5.65 -2.74 21.95
C THR A 271 -4.99 -3.97 22.56
N ILE A 272 -3.83 -4.40 22.05
CA ILE A 272 -3.11 -5.55 22.60
C ILE A 272 -2.66 -5.29 24.04
N ASP A 273 -2.12 -4.09 24.31
CA ASP A 273 -1.69 -3.71 25.64
C ASP A 273 -2.88 -3.67 26.62
N ASP A 274 -3.98 -3.00 26.23
CA ASP A 274 -5.15 -2.84 27.08
C ASP A 274 -5.87 -4.17 27.35
N VAL A 275 -6.06 -5.02 26.33
CA VAL A 275 -6.65 -6.36 26.51
C VAL A 275 -5.82 -7.23 27.45
N ARG A 276 -4.49 -7.14 27.37
CA ARG A 276 -3.59 -7.89 28.27
C ARG A 276 -3.64 -7.39 29.71
N ARG A 277 -3.93 -6.11 29.93
CA ARG A 277 -4.14 -5.55 31.27
C ARG A 277 -5.49 -5.97 31.87
N LEU A 278 -6.50 -6.14 31.02
CA LEU A 278 -7.88 -6.37 31.44
C LEU A 278 -8.25 -7.85 31.60
N LEU A 279 -7.64 -8.75 30.82
CA LEU A 279 -8.00 -10.18 30.79
C LEU A 279 -6.81 -11.05 31.16
N LYS A 280 -7.11 -12.22 31.75
CA LYS A 280 -6.11 -13.26 32.00
C LYS A 280 -5.55 -13.76 30.66
N SER A 281 -4.28 -14.16 30.62
CA SER A 281 -3.54 -14.44 29.37
C SER A 281 -4.24 -15.40 28.39
N GLY A 282 -4.96 -16.42 28.90
CA GLY A 282 -5.71 -17.35 28.05
C GLY A 282 -6.96 -16.75 27.41
N GLU A 283 -7.69 -15.89 28.14
CA GLU A 283 -8.88 -15.20 27.66
C GLU A 283 -8.49 -14.03 26.75
N ALA A 284 -7.42 -13.31 27.09
CA ALA A 284 -6.84 -12.25 26.26
C ALA A 284 -6.49 -12.76 24.85
N LEU A 285 -5.88 -13.96 24.75
CA LEU A 285 -5.55 -14.56 23.45
C LEU A 285 -6.80 -14.92 22.64
N LEU A 286 -7.82 -15.49 23.29
CA LEU A 286 -9.09 -15.79 22.64
C LEU A 286 -9.82 -14.52 22.18
N TYR A 287 -9.77 -13.47 22.98
CA TYR A 287 -10.34 -12.17 22.64
C TYR A 287 -9.63 -11.51 21.46
N LEU A 288 -8.30 -11.41 21.50
CA LEU A 288 -7.50 -10.82 20.42
C LEU A 288 -7.64 -11.58 19.11
N SER A 289 -7.68 -12.92 19.17
CA SER A 289 -7.95 -13.71 17.97
C SER A 289 -9.36 -13.47 17.44
N GLY A 290 -10.37 -13.37 18.32
CA GLY A 290 -11.75 -13.03 17.94
C GLY A 290 -11.85 -11.64 17.30
N LEU A 291 -11.16 -10.65 17.86
CA LEU A 291 -11.03 -9.31 17.30
C LEU A 291 -10.36 -9.35 15.91
N GLY A 292 -9.26 -10.08 15.77
CA GLY A 292 -8.59 -10.28 14.48
C GLY A 292 -9.52 -10.89 13.43
N ALA A 293 -10.35 -11.86 13.83
CA ALA A 293 -11.36 -12.46 12.95
C ALA A 293 -12.44 -11.46 12.53
N VAL A 294 -12.96 -10.63 13.46
CA VAL A 294 -13.92 -9.57 13.13
C VAL A 294 -13.30 -8.54 12.19
N CYS A 295 -12.05 -8.13 12.43
CA CYS A 295 -11.32 -7.23 11.54
C CYS A 295 -11.14 -7.84 10.14
N ALA A 296 -10.78 -9.12 10.04
CA ALA A 296 -10.64 -9.80 8.76
C ALA A 296 -11.97 -9.86 7.98
N VAL A 297 -13.08 -10.17 8.67
CA VAL A 297 -14.41 -10.16 8.06
C VAL A 297 -14.80 -8.76 7.59
N ASN A 298 -14.62 -7.73 8.43
CA ASN A 298 -14.88 -6.35 8.06
C ASN A 298 -14.06 -5.97 6.82
N TYR A 299 -12.77 -6.27 6.80
CA TYR A 299 -11.89 -5.98 5.68
C TYR A 299 -12.42 -6.60 4.38
N ILE A 300 -12.77 -7.90 4.38
CA ILE A 300 -13.29 -8.59 3.18
C ILE A 300 -14.64 -8.00 2.75
N VAL A 301 -15.58 -7.87 3.68
CA VAL A 301 -16.94 -7.40 3.40
C VAL A 301 -16.92 -5.98 2.85
N PHE A 302 -16.18 -5.06 3.48
CA PHE A 302 -16.12 -3.67 3.03
C PHE A 302 -15.24 -3.47 1.80
N SER A 303 -14.18 -4.26 1.60
CA SER A 303 -13.40 -4.20 0.35
C SER A 303 -14.25 -4.61 -0.85
N VAL A 304 -15.09 -5.65 -0.73
CA VAL A 304 -15.92 -6.15 -1.84
C VAL A 304 -17.18 -5.31 -2.02
N LEU A 305 -17.97 -5.10 -0.96
CA LEU A 305 -19.28 -4.43 -1.09
C LEU A 305 -19.16 -2.96 -1.48
N THR A 306 -18.04 -2.31 -1.15
CA THR A 306 -17.81 -0.90 -1.54
C THR A 306 -17.58 -0.77 -3.05
N LEU A 307 -16.99 -1.78 -3.70
CA LEU A 307 -16.91 -1.83 -5.17
C LEU A 307 -18.30 -1.89 -5.83
N TYR A 308 -19.30 -2.40 -5.11
CA TYR A 308 -20.72 -2.42 -5.52
C TYR A 308 -21.53 -1.23 -4.99
N TYR A 309 -20.90 -0.20 -4.43
CA TYR A 309 -21.52 0.99 -3.80
C TYR A 309 -22.41 0.73 -2.57
N ILE A 310 -22.94 -0.48 -2.37
CA ILE A 310 -23.73 -0.88 -1.20
C ILE A 310 -22.88 -0.86 0.08
N GLY A 311 -21.55 -0.91 -0.03
CA GLY A 311 -20.62 -0.82 1.09
C GLY A 311 -20.73 0.49 1.88
N TYR A 312 -21.00 1.64 1.23
CA TYR A 312 -21.10 2.94 1.92
C TYR A 312 -22.25 3.03 2.92
N PRO A 313 -23.52 2.73 2.55
CA PRO A 313 -24.62 2.74 3.52
C PRO A 313 -24.41 1.68 4.61
N LEU A 314 -23.85 0.51 4.26
CA LEU A 314 -23.50 -0.52 5.25
C LEU A 314 -22.44 -0.03 6.23
N LEU A 315 -21.45 0.74 5.78
CA LEU A 315 -20.38 1.29 6.62
C LEU A 315 -20.95 2.28 7.63
N ILE A 316 -21.82 3.19 7.19
CA ILE A 316 -22.51 4.14 8.08
C ILE A 316 -23.33 3.39 9.14
N ALA A 317 -24.10 2.38 8.72
CA ALA A 317 -24.88 1.54 9.62
C ALA A 317 -23.98 0.79 10.62
N TYR A 318 -22.85 0.26 10.16
CA TYR A 318 -21.88 -0.46 10.99
C TYR A 318 -21.21 0.45 12.02
N ILE A 319 -20.74 1.64 11.60
CA ILE A 319 -20.15 2.63 12.50
C ILE A 319 -21.17 3.02 13.58
N TYR A 320 -22.40 3.36 13.18
CA TYR A 320 -23.46 3.69 14.13
C TYR A 320 -23.74 2.54 15.11
N TYR A 321 -23.85 1.30 14.60
CA TYR A 321 -24.06 0.11 15.42
C TYR A 321 -22.92 -0.10 16.43
N ALA A 322 -21.67 -0.06 15.97
CA ALA A 322 -20.48 -0.23 16.79
C ALA A 322 -20.40 0.79 17.93
N PHE A 323 -20.55 2.08 17.62
CA PHE A 323 -20.54 3.14 18.64
C PHE A 323 -21.75 3.05 19.58
N ARG A 324 -22.95 2.72 19.08
CA ARG A 324 -24.15 2.56 19.92
C ARG A 324 -23.99 1.43 20.94
N ILE A 325 -23.38 0.31 20.55
CA ILE A 325 -23.10 -0.81 21.44
C ILE A 325 -22.06 -0.44 22.47
N TYR A 326 -20.98 0.20 22.02
CA TYR A 326 -19.94 0.69 22.91
C TYR A 326 -20.55 1.61 23.98
N LEU A 327 -21.33 2.62 23.59
CA LEU A 327 -21.95 3.55 24.55
C LEU A 327 -22.90 2.85 25.53
N ARG A 328 -23.69 1.88 25.07
CA ARG A 328 -24.59 1.11 25.95
C ARG A 328 -23.84 0.25 26.97
N LYS A 329 -22.68 -0.31 26.59
CA LYS A 329 -21.88 -1.18 27.46
C LYS A 329 -20.85 -0.42 28.30
N SER A 330 -20.37 0.73 27.82
CA SER A 330 -19.40 1.58 28.51
C SER A 330 -20.02 2.40 29.66
N SER A 331 -21.31 2.26 29.93
CA SER A 331 -21.97 2.86 31.09
C SER A 331 -21.47 2.31 32.45
N GLU A 332 -20.49 1.41 32.48
CA GLU A 332 -19.80 0.94 33.68
C GLU A 332 -18.58 1.82 34.03
N THR A 333 -18.83 3.02 34.55
CA THR A 333 -17.76 4.05 34.65
C THR A 333 -17.14 4.20 36.03
N TYR A 334 -17.64 3.50 37.06
CA TYR A 334 -17.17 3.71 38.44
C TYR A 334 -16.24 2.59 38.90
N TYR A 335 -15.22 2.94 39.67
CA TYR A 335 -14.36 1.99 40.38
C TYR A 335 -14.61 2.14 41.87
N CYS A 336 -14.69 1.01 42.58
CA CYS A 336 -14.76 1.04 44.03
C CYS A 336 -13.42 1.52 44.59
N GLY A 337 -13.41 2.62 45.35
CA GLY A 337 -12.20 3.16 45.97
C GLY A 337 -11.54 2.20 46.96
N ASN A 338 -12.32 1.29 47.56
CA ASN A 338 -11.83 0.30 48.51
C ASN A 338 -11.30 -1.01 47.86
N CYS A 339 -12.06 -1.65 46.95
CA CYS A 339 -11.69 -2.95 46.38
C CYS A 339 -11.25 -2.91 44.90
N GLY A 340 -11.28 -1.74 44.25
CA GLY A 340 -10.93 -1.59 42.83
C GLY A 340 -11.89 -2.26 41.84
N VAL A 341 -12.98 -2.87 42.32
CA VAL A 341 -13.97 -3.54 41.47
C VAL A 341 -14.83 -2.51 40.74
N ARG A 342 -15.15 -2.79 39.47
CA ARG A 342 -16.00 -1.94 38.62
C ARG A 342 -17.46 -1.90 39.12
N LEU A 343 -18.08 -0.74 38.92
CA LEU A 343 -19.40 -0.36 39.39
C LEU A 343 -20.18 0.31 38.25
N HIS A 344 -21.41 -0.16 38.03
CA HIS A 344 -22.34 0.44 37.07
C HIS A 344 -22.86 1.82 37.50
N ARG A 345 -22.92 2.07 38.81
CA ARG A 345 -23.43 3.32 39.39
C ARG A 345 -22.69 3.64 40.68
N LYS A 346 -22.60 4.93 41.00
CA LYS A 346 -22.27 5.39 42.36
C LYS A 346 -23.22 4.75 43.36
N GLY A 347 -22.68 4.33 44.50
CA GLY A 347 -23.40 3.62 45.53
C GLY A 347 -22.62 2.46 46.12
N ARG A 348 -23.35 1.53 46.74
CA ARG A 348 -22.77 0.44 47.52
C ARG A 348 -22.12 -0.60 46.60
N CYS A 349 -20.84 -0.90 46.86
CA CYS A 349 -20.11 -1.95 46.17
C CYS A 349 -20.73 -3.33 46.47
N PRO A 350 -21.12 -4.12 45.46
CA PRO A 350 -21.67 -5.46 45.68
C PRO A 350 -20.63 -6.46 46.19
N HIS A 351 -19.33 -6.18 46.00
CA HIS A 351 -18.25 -7.09 46.40
C HIS A 351 -17.72 -6.79 47.80
N CYS A 352 -17.56 -5.52 48.18
CA CYS A 352 -16.98 -5.14 49.48
C CYS A 352 -17.91 -4.32 50.38
N GLY A 353 -19.12 -3.98 49.92
CA GLY A 353 -20.09 -3.21 50.71
C GLY A 353 -19.76 -1.73 50.91
N ALA A 354 -18.58 -1.25 50.49
CA ALA A 354 -18.17 0.14 50.60
C ALA A 354 -19.08 1.05 49.75
N VAL A 355 -19.47 2.20 50.31
CA VAL A 355 -20.26 3.21 49.58
C VAL A 355 -19.29 4.09 48.80
N ASN A 356 -19.47 4.14 47.48
CA ASN A 356 -18.65 4.94 46.58
C ASN A 356 -19.50 6.09 46.04
N GLU A 357 -19.20 7.31 46.45
CA GLU A 357 -19.95 8.53 46.11
C GLU A 357 -19.49 9.22 44.83
#